data_AF-A0A5C3NKY4-F1
#
_entry.id   AF-A0A5C3NKY4-F1
#
_cell.length_a   1.000
_cell.length_b   1.000
_cell.length_c   1.000
_cell.angle_alpha   90.00
_cell.angle_beta   90.00
_cell.angle_gamma   90.00
#
_symmetry.space_group_name_H-M   'P 1'
#
loop_
_entity.id
_entity.type
_entity.pdbx_description
1 polymer ?
#
loop_
_entity_poly.entity_id
_entity_poly.type
_entity_poly.pdbx_seq_one_letter_code
_entity_poly.pdbx_strand_id
1 'polypeptide(L)' 'CAIVALRNYDPTLGGHLMLWDFQLIIESPPGALILILSAILRHSNTPVQEGEERMSFTQFSAGGLFCWV' A
#
# COMPACT_ATOMS: atom_id res chain seq x y z
N CYS A 1 -1.58 -7.77 -6.06
CA CYS A 1 -1.80 -7.52 -4.63
C CYS A 1 -2.81 -6.37 -4.51
N ALA A 2 -3.84 -6.54 -3.69
CA ALA A 2 -4.85 -5.54 -3.41
C ALA A 2 -4.68 -5.05 -1.97
N ILE A 3 -4.46 -3.76 -1.78
CA ILE A 3 -4.22 -3.13 -0.48
C ILE A 3 -5.37 -2.18 -0.21
N VAL A 4 -6.09 -2.38 0.89
CA VAL A 4 -7.11 -1.45 1.36
C VAL A 4 -6.51 -0.60 2.47
N ALA A 5 -6.51 0.72 2.29
CA ALA A 5 -6.10 1.66 3.33
C ALA A 5 -7.23 1.87 4.34
N LEU A 6 -6.91 1.74 5.63
CA LEU A 6 -7.88 1.79 6.72
C LEU A 6 -7.42 2.79 7.78
N ARG A 7 -8.35 3.14 8.68
CA ARG A 7 -8.21 4.11 9.78
C ARG A 7 -8.13 5.56 9.31
N ASN A 8 -7.95 6.48 10.25
CA ASN A 8 -8.10 7.92 10.02
C ASN A 8 -6.74 8.61 10.12
N TYR A 9 -6.34 9.23 9.02
CA TYR A 9 -5.12 10.03 8.86
C TYR A 9 -5.31 10.98 7.67
N ASP A 10 -4.54 12.06 7.62
CA ASP A 10 -4.49 12.96 6.47
C ASP A 10 -3.56 12.39 5.37
N PRO A 11 -4.09 11.92 4.24
CA PRO A 11 -3.28 11.31 3.19
C PRO A 11 -2.43 12.32 2.40
N THR A 12 -2.60 13.63 2.65
CA THR A 12 -1.79 14.71 2.05
C THR A 12 -0.55 15.03 2.89
N LEU A 13 -0.55 14.64 4.18
CA LEU A 13 0.53 14.89 5.14
C LEU A 13 1.30 13.62 5.56
N GLY A 14 0.79 12.42 5.26
CA GLY A 14 1.44 11.18 5.63
C GLY A 14 0.75 9.93 5.08
N GLY A 15 1.27 8.76 5.47
CA GLY A 15 0.67 7.47 5.10
C GLY A 15 0.70 7.15 3.60
N HIS A 16 1.57 7.81 2.84
CA HIS A 16 1.72 7.64 1.40
C HIS A 16 2.28 6.26 1.07
N LEU A 17 2.01 5.78 -0.15
CA LEU A 17 2.66 4.62 -0.73
C LEU A 17 3.88 5.06 -1.53
N MET A 18 5.06 4.56 -1.16
CA MET A 18 6.29 4.76 -1.92
C MET A 18 6.51 3.56 -2.85
N LEU A 19 6.69 3.82 -4.15
CA LEU A 19 7.10 2.84 -5.15
C LEU A 19 8.53 3.17 -5.60
N TRP A 20 9.51 2.53 -4.95
CA TRP A 20 10.93 2.90 -5.08
C TRP A 20 11.47 2.73 -6.49
N ASP A 21 11.05 1.67 -7.20
CA ASP A 21 11.51 1.37 -8.56
C ASP A 21 11.04 2.40 -9.60
N PHE A 22 9.95 3.12 -9.29
CA PHE A 22 9.39 4.14 -10.16
C PHE A 22 9.68 5.56 -9.71
N GLN A 23 10.33 5.74 -8.56
CA GLN A 23 10.53 7.05 -7.92
C GLN A 23 9.20 7.81 -7.74
N LEU A 24 8.13 7.08 -7.40
CA LEU A 24 6.79 7.64 -7.21
C LEU A 24 6.40 7.59 -5.73
N ILE A 25 5.78 8.67 -5.27
CA ILE A 25 5.06 8.74 -3.99
C ILE A 25 3.60 9.02 -4.33
N ILE A 26 2.72 8.17 -3.84
CA ILE A 26 1.28 8.22 -4.14
C ILE A 26 0.54 8.42 -2.81
N GLU A 27 -0.34 9.42 -2.78
CA GLU A 27 -1.28 9.59 -1.68
C GLU A 27 -2.21 8.37 -1.61
N SER A 28 -2.35 7.80 -0.41
CA SER A 28 -3.18 6.64 -0.15
C SER A 28 -4.32 7.08 0.75
N PRO A 29 -5.46 7.56 0.24
CA PRO A 29 -6.57 8.00 1.08
C PRO A 29 -7.13 6.86 1.95
N PRO A 30 -7.60 7.14 3.18
CA PRO A 30 -8.44 6.22 3.92
C PRO A 30 -9.60 5.67 3.08
N GLY A 31 -9.80 4.35 3.08
CA GLY A 31 -10.82 3.68 2.27
C GLY A 31 -10.41 3.39 0.82
N ALA A 32 -9.23 3.84 0.36
CA ALA A 32 -8.76 3.56 -0.99
C ALA A 32 -8.37 2.08 -1.17
N LEU A 33 -8.69 1.54 -2.35
CA LEU A 33 -8.18 0.26 -2.85
C LEU A 33 -7.03 0.52 -3.82
N ILE A 34 -5.85 -0.02 -3.50
CA ILE A 34 -4.64 0.14 -4.29
C ILE A 34 -4.23 -1.22 -4.86
N LEU A 35 -4.09 -1.29 -6.18
CA LEU A 35 -3.66 -2.49 -6.89
C LEU A 35 -2.20 -2.32 -7.33
N ILE A 36 -1.30 -3.16 -6.80
CA ILE A 36 0.12 -3.17 -7.19
C ILE A 36 0.64 -4.58 -7.45
N LEU A 37 1.69 -4.64 -8.27
CA LEU A 37 2.53 -5.82 -8.48
C LEU A 37 3.55 -5.96 -7.34
N SER A 38 3.06 -6.15 -6.11
CA SER A 38 3.84 -6.18 -4.87
C SER A 38 5.02 -7.17 -4.87
N ALA A 39 4.92 -8.28 -5.61
CA ALA A 39 5.98 -9.30 -5.68
C ALA A 39 7.22 -8.86 -6.47
N ILE A 40 7.11 -7.85 -7.35
CA ILE A 40 8.22 -7.38 -8.20
C ILE A 40 8.59 -5.91 -7.94
N LEU A 41 7.81 -5.22 -7.10
CA LEU A 41 8.01 -3.80 -6.79
C LEU A 41 8.45 -3.64 -5.34
N ARG A 42 9.55 -2.91 -5.15
CA ARG A 42 9.97 -2.41 -3.83
C ARG A 42 9.02 -1.30 -3.41
N HIS A 43 8.32 -1.51 -2.30
CA HIS A 43 7.33 -0.56 -1.80
C HIS A 43 7.37 -0.44 -0.28
N SER A 44 6.96 0.72 0.23
CA SER A 44 6.85 1.00 1.67
C SER A 44 5.79 2.07 1.92
N ASN A 45 5.50 2.35 3.19
CA ASN A 45 4.65 3.47 3.58
C ASN A 45 5.44 4.53 4.32
N THR A 46 5.07 5.80 4.13
CA THR A 46 5.56 6.89 4.98
C THR A 46 4.85 6.84 6.35
N PRO A 47 5.47 7.37 7.41
CA PRO A 47 4.78 7.56 8.67
C PRO A 47 3.56 8.49 8.51
N VAL A 48 2.62 8.36 9.44
CA VAL A 48 1.53 9.33 9.64
C VAL A 48 1.92 10.33 10.72
N GLN A 49 1.12 11.39 10.90
CA GLN A 49 1.37 12.39 11.93
C GLN A 49 1.13 11.81 13.34
N GLU A 50 1.64 12.52 14.36
CA GLU A 50 1.39 12.15 15.74
C GLU A 50 -0.11 12.17 16.06
N GLY A 51 -0.61 11.10 16.70
CA GLY A 51 -2.03 10.94 17.01
C GLY A 51 -2.89 10.39 15.87
N GLU A 52 -2.34 10.21 14.67
CA GLU A 52 -3.02 9.55 13.56
C GLU A 52 -2.82 8.03 13.58
N GLU A 53 -3.76 7.30 12.98
CA GLU A 53 -3.69 5.85 12.87
C GLU A 53 -3.84 5.44 11.41
N ARG A 54 -2.91 4.61 10.92
CA ARG A 54 -3.01 3.99 9.60
C ARG A 54 -2.87 2.49 9.70
N MET A 55 -3.83 1.79 9.11
CA MET A 55 -3.76 0.34 8.91
C MET A 55 -3.90 0.01 7.43
N SER A 56 -3.48 -1.20 7.07
CA SER A 56 -3.65 -1.70 5.70
C SER A 56 -4.10 -3.16 5.74
N PHE A 57 -5.08 -3.49 4.91
CA PHE A 57 -5.49 -4.86 4.69
C PHE A 57 -5.01 -5.33 3.31
N THR A 58 -4.07 -6.26 3.31
CA THR A 58 -3.35 -6.70 2.10
C THR A 58 -3.82 -8.09 1.68
N GLN A 59 -4.29 -8.20 0.45
CA GLN A 59 -4.75 -9.43 -0.17
C GLN A 59 -3.82 -9.79 -1.32
N PHE A 60 -3.21 -10.97 -1.24
CA PHE A 60 -2.33 -11.49 -2.27
C PHE A 60 -2.50 -13.00 -2.41
N SER A 61 -2.08 -13.51 -3.56
CA SER A 61 -1.99 -14.94 -3.82
C SER A 61 -0.54 -15.24 -4.16
N ALA A 62 0.02 -16.30 -3.57
CA ALA A 62 1.38 -16.71 -3.85
C ALA A 62 1.50 -17.22 -5.30
N GLY A 63 2.57 -16.83 -6.00
CA GLY A 63 2.79 -17.21 -7.40
C GLY A 63 2.76 -18.73 -7.62
N GLY A 64 3.32 -19.51 -6.68
CA GLY A 64 3.34 -20.97 -6.73
C GLY A 64 1.96 -21.63 -6.76
N LEU A 65 0.89 -20.95 -6.34
CA LEU A 65 -0.48 -21.46 -6.45
C LEU A 65 -0.97 -21.53 -7.91
N PHE A 66 -0.32 -20.82 -8.83
CA PHE A 66 -0.67 -20.77 -10.25
C PHE A 66 0.34 -21.51 -11.14
N CYS A 67 1.32 -22.21 -10.56
CA CYS A 67 2.40 -22.88 -11.30
C CYS A 67 2.04 -24.32 -11.74
N TRP A 68 0.78 -24.71 -11.67
CA TRP A 68 0.28 -26.00 -12.16
C TRP A 68 -0.90 -25.73 -13.09
N VAL A 69 -0.58 -25.50 -14.36
CA VAL A 69 -1.51 -25.57 -15.50
C VAL A 69 -1.07 -26.72 -16.37
#